data_AF-A0A6L9KB89-F1
#
_entry.id   AF-A0A6L9KB89-F1
#
_cell.length_a   1.000
_cell.length_b   1.000
_cell.length_c   1.000
_cell.angle_alpha   90.00
_cell.angle_beta   90.00
_cell.angle_gamma   90.00
#
_symmetry.space_group_name_H-M   'P 1'
#
loop_
_entity.id
_entity.type
_entity.pdbx_description
1 polymer ?
#
loop_
_entity_poly.entity_id
_entity_poly.type
_entity_poly.pdbx_seq_one_letter_code
_entity_poly.pdbx_strand_id
1 'polypeptide(L)'
;MQNKLIDKTQKTLTSVYYIVYLLAVLSAVGGYYLTFKGNLYVNPLSETGITLTSIFIIYIIGSIPLTLGGFHFMTKKWIEIENEASKIEKYKNGATLRLIIIGINISIGLLLFYITRSQSMIFCAGIGAIALFFCKPATGKISSELKLEEVEQ
;
A
#
# COMPACT_ATOMS: atom_id res chain seq x y z
N MET A 1 18.49 14.31 -18.90
CA MET A 1 18.03 14.84 -17.58
C MET A 1 16.93 13.97 -16.98
N GLN A 2 15.94 13.59 -17.79
CA GLN A 2 14.82 12.68 -17.49
C GLN A 2 15.23 11.38 -16.76
N ASN A 3 16.16 10.59 -17.29
CA ASN A 3 16.61 9.33 -16.65
C ASN A 3 17.12 9.51 -15.21
N LYS A 4 17.77 10.64 -14.90
CA LYS A 4 18.26 10.96 -13.55
C LYS A 4 17.12 11.27 -12.59
N LEU A 5 16.03 11.88 -13.08
CA LEU A 5 14.81 12.16 -12.30
C LEU A 5 14.01 10.88 -12.02
N ILE A 6 13.93 9.97 -13.01
CA ILE A 6 13.27 8.66 -12.85
C ILE A 6 14.03 7.81 -11.82
N ASP A 7 15.36 7.72 -11.91
CA ASP A 7 16.18 6.97 -10.94
C ASP A 7 16.02 7.53 -9.51
N LYS A 8 16.05 8.86 -9.34
CA LYS A 8 15.82 9.51 -8.04
C LYS A 8 14.42 9.21 -7.49
N THR A 9 13.41 9.25 -8.35
CA THR A 9 12.02 8.94 -7.99
C THR A 9 11.87 7.48 -7.59
N GLN A 10 12.47 6.56 -8.36
CA GLN A 10 12.48 5.14 -8.07
C GLN A 10 13.10 4.86 -6.70
N LYS A 11 14.29 5.40 -6.40
CA LYS A 11 14.94 5.23 -5.09
C LYS A 11 14.09 5.73 -3.94
N THR A 12 13.45 6.89 -4.10
CA THR A 12 12.54 7.46 -3.11
C THR A 12 11.35 6.53 -2.85
N LEU A 13 10.69 6.06 -3.91
CA LEU A 13 9.54 5.14 -3.79
C LEU A 13 9.96 3.79 -3.21
N THR A 14 11.15 3.28 -3.56
CA THR A 14 11.70 2.05 -2.99
C THR A 14 11.96 2.21 -1.49
N SER A 15 12.46 3.37 -1.05
CA SER A 15 12.60 3.65 0.37
C SER A 15 11.24 3.62 1.09
N VAL A 16 10.22 4.28 0.53
CA VAL A 16 8.84 4.25 1.11
C VAL A 16 8.30 2.82 1.14
N TYR A 17 8.48 2.05 0.07
CA TYR A 17 8.07 0.66 -0.02
C TYR A 17 8.64 -0.18 1.13
N TYR A 18 9.95 -0.09 1.40
CA TYR A 18 10.57 -0.83 2.50
C TYR A 18 10.20 -0.31 3.89
N ILE A 19 10.00 1.01 4.05
CA ILE A 19 9.48 1.58 5.30
C ILE A 19 8.11 1.00 5.63
N VAL A 20 7.24 0.84 4.63
CA VAL A 20 5.93 0.21 4.82
C VAL A 20 6.06 -1.24 5.29
N TYR A 21 6.97 -2.04 4.72
CA TYR A 21 7.21 -3.40 5.21
C TYR A 21 7.75 -3.41 6.65
N LEU A 22 8.66 -2.49 6.97
CA LEU A 22 9.17 -2.34 8.32
C LEU A 22 8.03 -2.02 9.30
N LEU A 23 7.13 -1.10 8.94
CA LEU A 23 5.95 -0.76 9.74
C LEU A 23 5.01 -1.95 9.92
N ALA A 24 4.83 -2.78 8.89
CA ALA A 24 4.04 -4.01 9.02
C ALA A 24 4.68 -4.99 10.02
N VAL A 25 5.99 -5.19 9.96
CA VAL A 25 6.72 -6.03 10.94
C VAL A 25 6.59 -5.47 12.35
N LEU A 26 6.78 -4.15 12.52
CA LEU A 26 6.60 -3.47 13.80
C LEU A 26 5.17 -3.59 14.31
N SER A 27 4.17 -3.56 13.43
CA SER A 27 2.77 -3.77 13.76
C SER A 27 2.49 -5.19 14.25
N ALA A 28 3.14 -6.20 13.66
CA ALA A 28 3.04 -7.58 14.15
C ALA A 28 3.68 -7.72 15.56
N VAL A 29 4.88 -7.17 15.76
CA VAL A 29 5.56 -7.18 17.07
C VAL A 29 4.75 -6.42 18.11
N GLY A 30 4.23 -5.24 17.75
CA GLY A 30 3.37 -4.43 18.60
C GLY A 30 2.08 -5.15 18.97
N GLY A 31 1.40 -5.75 17.99
CA GLY A 31 0.21 -6.56 18.21
C GLY A 31 0.47 -7.72 19.18
N TYR A 32 1.57 -8.45 18.99
CA TYR A 32 1.99 -9.50 19.92
C TYR A 32 2.18 -8.96 21.35
N TYR A 33 2.91 -7.85 21.51
CA TYR A 33 3.17 -7.28 22.83
C TYR A 33 1.89 -6.79 23.52
N LEU A 34 1.00 -6.12 22.77
CA LEU A 34 -0.28 -5.62 23.29
C LEU A 34 -1.19 -6.75 23.76
N THR A 35 -1.25 -7.86 23.02
CA THR A 35 -2.09 -9.01 23.41
C THR A 35 -1.49 -9.76 24.61
N PHE A 36 -0.19 -10.07 24.59
CA PHE A 36 0.42 -10.93 25.61
C PHE A 36 0.81 -10.21 26.91
N LYS A 37 1.11 -8.91 26.85
CA LYS A 37 1.43 -8.12 28.05
C LYS A 37 0.35 -7.13 28.44
N GLY A 38 -0.40 -6.60 27.48
CA GLY A 38 -1.50 -5.67 27.72
C GLY A 38 -2.84 -6.33 28.00
N ASN A 39 -2.96 -7.66 27.87
CA ASN A 39 -4.22 -8.42 27.94
C ASN A 39 -5.32 -7.87 27.00
N LEU A 40 -4.93 -7.16 25.93
CA LEU A 40 -5.84 -6.69 24.90
C LEU A 40 -6.24 -7.88 24.04
N TYR A 41 -7.42 -8.42 24.32
CA TYR A 41 -8.01 -9.51 23.57
C TYR A 41 -9.49 -9.22 23.35
N VAL A 42 -9.91 -9.31 22.09
CA VAL A 42 -11.31 -9.23 21.70
C VAL A 42 -11.71 -10.59 21.18
N ASN A 43 -12.69 -11.23 21.82
CA ASN A 43 -13.22 -12.49 21.33
C ASN A 43 -13.76 -12.31 19.90
N PRO A 44 -13.29 -13.08 18.90
CA PRO A 44 -13.71 -12.91 17.51
C PRO A 44 -15.21 -13.21 17.29
N LEU A 45 -15.83 -13.97 18.19
CA LEU A 45 -17.26 -14.30 18.17
C LEU A 45 -18.12 -13.31 18.98
N SER A 46 -17.52 -12.33 19.66
CA SER A 46 -18.29 -11.26 20.30
C SER A 46 -18.86 -10.31 19.25
N GLU A 47 -19.94 -9.61 19.60
CA GLU A 47 -20.54 -8.58 18.74
C GLU A 47 -19.50 -7.54 18.30
N THR A 48 -18.63 -7.12 19.22
CA THR A 48 -17.51 -6.20 18.94
C THR A 48 -16.49 -6.80 17.97
N GLY A 49 -16.11 -8.06 18.17
CA GLY A 49 -15.16 -8.76 17.30
C GLY A 49 -15.69 -8.94 15.88
N ILE A 50 -16.95 -9.34 15.75
CA ILE A 50 -17.65 -9.50 14.46
C ILE A 50 -17.75 -8.16 13.74
N THR A 51 -18.21 -7.11 14.44
CA THR A 51 -18.38 -5.77 13.87
C THR A 51 -17.05 -5.20 13.38
N LEU A 52 -16.01 -5.28 14.21
CA LEU A 52 -14.67 -4.78 13.88
C LEU A 52 -14.08 -5.50 12.67
N THR A 53 -14.13 -6.84 12.68
CA THR A 53 -13.65 -7.69 11.57
C THR A 53 -14.40 -7.37 10.27
N SER A 54 -15.72 -7.23 10.34
CA SER A 54 -16.57 -6.98 9.16
C SER A 54 -16.32 -5.60 8.55
N ILE A 55 -16.24 -4.55 9.39
CA ILE A 55 -15.89 -3.20 8.94
C ILE A 55 -14.54 -3.20 8.23
N PHE A 56 -13.55 -3.87 8.82
CA PHE A 56 -12.22 -3.92 8.22
C PHE A 56 -12.18 -4.69 6.90
N ILE A 57 -12.91 -5.81 6.79
CA ILE A 57 -13.03 -6.55 5.53
C ILE A 57 -13.66 -5.69 4.43
N ILE A 58 -14.78 -5.01 4.72
CA ILE A 58 -15.43 -4.11 3.75
C ILE A 58 -14.47 -3.00 3.33
N TYR A 59 -13.75 -2.44 4.30
CA TYR A 59 -12.72 -1.44 4.02
C TYR A 59 -11.60 -1.97 3.12
N ILE A 60 -11.11 -3.20 3.31
CA ILE A 60 -10.09 -3.80 2.44
C ILE A 60 -10.62 -4.02 1.01
N ILE A 61 -11.83 -4.56 0.90
CA ILE A 61 -12.49 -4.82 -0.39
C ILE A 61 -12.70 -3.53 -1.17
N GLY A 62 -13.02 -2.42 -0.49
CA GLY A 62 -13.14 -1.11 -1.14
C GLY A 62 -11.80 -0.42 -1.40
N SER A 63 -10.96 -0.31 -0.38
CA SER A 63 -9.74 0.51 -0.41
C SER A 63 -8.70 0.03 -1.41
N ILE A 64 -8.49 -1.29 -1.56
CA ILE A 64 -7.47 -1.81 -2.47
C ILE A 64 -7.84 -1.52 -3.94
N PRO A 65 -9.03 -1.90 -4.45
CA PRO A 65 -9.44 -1.57 -5.81
C PRO A 65 -9.53 -0.07 -6.05
N LEU A 66 -10.05 0.71 -5.09
CA LEU A 66 -10.13 2.17 -5.23
C LEU A 66 -8.75 2.81 -5.33
N THR A 67 -7.79 2.34 -4.53
CA THR A 67 -6.42 2.86 -4.56
C THR A 67 -5.71 2.50 -5.87
N LEU A 68 -5.78 1.23 -6.28
CA LEU A 68 -5.12 0.77 -7.52
C LEU A 68 -5.79 1.34 -8.77
N GLY A 69 -7.12 1.28 -8.85
CA GLY A 69 -7.90 1.84 -9.95
C GLY A 69 -7.82 3.36 -10.01
N GLY A 70 -7.89 4.04 -8.87
CA GLY A 70 -7.70 5.47 -8.76
C GLY A 70 -6.30 5.91 -9.22
N PHE A 71 -5.25 5.19 -8.80
CA PHE A 71 -3.89 5.43 -9.28
C PHE A 71 -3.79 5.25 -10.80
N HIS A 72 -4.37 4.18 -11.36
CA HIS A 72 -4.38 3.95 -12.80
C HIS A 72 -5.08 5.09 -13.56
N PHE A 73 -6.24 5.54 -13.08
CA PHE A 73 -6.97 6.65 -13.69
C PHE A 73 -6.20 7.98 -13.61
N MET A 74 -5.58 8.27 -12.47
CA MET A 74 -4.75 9.47 -12.29
C MET A 74 -3.51 9.44 -13.18
N THR A 75 -2.91 8.26 -13.37
CA THR A 75 -1.76 8.09 -14.27
C THR A 75 -2.11 8.46 -15.70
N LYS A 76 -3.31 8.09 -16.19
CA LYS A 76 -3.79 8.52 -17.52
C LYS A 76 -3.79 10.04 -17.67
N LYS A 77 -4.24 10.76 -16.64
CA LYS A 77 -4.21 12.24 -16.63
C LYS A 77 -2.80 12.80 -16.58
N TRP A 78 -1.86 12.13 -15.91
CA TRP A 78 -0.48 12.62 -15.82
C TRP A 78 0.31 12.43 -17.11
N ILE A 79 -0.04 11.44 -17.93
CA ILE A 79 0.58 11.24 -19.25
C ILE A 79 0.38 12.48 -20.14
N GLU A 80 -0.77 13.16 -20.03
CA GLU A 80 -1.13 14.36 -20.81
C GLU A 80 -0.36 15.63 -20.38
N ILE A 81 0.39 15.59 -19.28
CA ILE A 81 1.18 16.74 -18.82
C ILE A 81 2.39 16.93 -19.76
N GLU A 82 2.52 18.10 -20.38
CA GLU A 82 3.63 18.40 -21.30
C GLU A 82 4.99 18.45 -20.58
N ASN A 83 5.02 19.02 -19.37
CA ASN A 83 6.26 19.13 -18.60
C ASN A 83 6.63 17.80 -17.92
N GLU A 84 7.72 17.19 -18.36
CA GLU A 84 8.20 15.89 -17.84
C GLU A 84 8.52 15.91 -16.34
N ALA A 85 9.12 16.99 -15.83
CA ALA A 85 9.48 17.08 -14.42
C ALA A 85 8.22 17.10 -13.53
N SER A 86 7.21 17.89 -13.92
CA SER A 86 5.91 17.94 -13.25
C SER A 86 5.15 16.61 -13.34
N LYS A 87 5.20 15.95 -14.52
CA LYS A 87 4.65 14.61 -14.75
C LYS A 87 5.23 13.58 -13.78
N ILE A 88 6.55 13.50 -13.68
CA ILE A 88 7.26 12.57 -12.78
C ILE A 88 6.96 12.90 -11.31
N GLU A 89 6.85 14.18 -10.96
CA GLU A 89 6.52 14.60 -9.58
C GLU A 89 5.10 14.19 -9.18
N LYS A 90 4.10 14.41 -10.04
CA LYS A 90 2.71 13.97 -9.78
C LYS A 90 2.63 12.46 -9.65
N TYR A 91 3.32 11.73 -10.52
CA TYR A 91 3.46 10.27 -10.41
C TYR A 91 4.06 9.86 -9.07
N LYS A 92 5.18 10.48 -8.66
CA LYS A 92 5.83 10.19 -7.37
C LYS A 92 4.86 10.35 -6.21
N ASN A 93 4.09 11.44 -6.18
CA ASN A 93 3.16 11.72 -5.09
C ASN A 93 2.02 10.69 -5.05
N GLY A 94 1.43 10.38 -6.21
CA GLY A 94 0.40 9.34 -6.28
C GLY A 94 0.92 7.94 -5.96
N ALA A 95 2.15 7.63 -6.40
CA ALA A 95 2.79 6.35 -6.15
C ALA A 95 3.15 6.20 -4.67
N THR A 96 3.54 7.29 -4.00
CA THR A 96 3.75 7.34 -2.56
C THR A 96 2.42 7.11 -1.82
N LEU A 97 1.35 7.79 -2.24
CA LEU A 97 0.04 7.65 -1.61
C LEU A 97 -0.50 6.22 -1.70
N ARG A 98 -0.42 5.56 -2.88
CA ARG A 98 -0.86 4.15 -3.01
C ARG A 98 -0.07 3.22 -2.08
N LEU A 99 1.25 3.43 -1.94
CA LEU A 99 2.10 2.61 -1.08
C LEU A 99 1.71 2.77 0.39
N ILE A 100 1.44 4.00 0.84
CA ILE A 100 1.03 4.29 2.22
C ILE A 100 -0.33 3.67 2.52
N ILE A 101 -1.34 3.86 1.66
CA ILE A 101 -2.69 3.32 1.90
C ILE A 101 -2.65 1.80 2.01
N ILE A 102 -2.00 1.12 1.05
CA ILE A 102 -1.88 -0.34 1.09
C ILE A 102 -1.03 -0.79 2.30
N GLY A 103 -0.01 -0.01 2.67
CA GLY A 103 0.80 -0.28 3.85
C GLY A 103 0.05 -0.23 5.17
N ILE A 104 -0.85 0.75 5.30
CA ILE A 104 -1.74 0.88 6.45
C ILE A 104 -2.67 -0.34 6.54
N ASN A 105 -3.20 -0.81 5.41
CA ASN A 105 -4.03 -2.01 5.35
C ASN A 105 -3.32 -3.23 5.93
N ILE A 106 -2.05 -3.45 5.57
CA ILE A 106 -1.26 -4.56 6.10
C ILE A 106 -1.06 -4.39 7.62
N SER A 107 -0.67 -3.18 8.03
CA SER A 107 -0.36 -2.86 9.43
C SER A 107 -1.56 -3.06 10.36
N ILE A 108 -2.72 -2.52 9.97
CA ILE A 108 -3.97 -2.67 10.73
C ILE A 108 -4.43 -4.14 10.70
N GLY A 109 -4.34 -4.83 9.57
CA GLY A 109 -4.70 -6.24 9.48
C GLY A 109 -3.88 -7.12 10.41
N LEU A 110 -2.57 -6.86 10.54
CA LEU A 110 -1.70 -7.56 11.48
C LEU A 110 -2.04 -7.23 12.93
N LEU A 111 -2.30 -5.96 13.28
CA LEU A 111 -2.73 -5.59 14.63
C LEU A 111 -4.04 -6.28 15.02
N LEU A 112 -5.05 -6.22 14.14
CA LEU A 112 -6.34 -6.86 14.37
C LEU A 112 -6.22 -8.37 14.45
N PHE A 113 -5.32 -8.99 13.69
CA PHE A 113 -5.04 -10.43 13.80
C PHE A 113 -4.58 -10.79 15.23
N TYR A 114 -3.64 -10.05 15.82
CA TYR A 114 -3.18 -10.35 17.18
C TYR A 114 -4.22 -10.03 18.26
N ILE A 115 -4.98 -8.94 18.11
CA ILE A 115 -5.99 -8.52 19.10
C ILE A 115 -7.21 -9.45 19.09
N THR A 116 -7.69 -9.82 17.90
CA THR A 116 -8.91 -10.62 17.73
C THR A 116 -8.65 -12.12 17.59
N ARG A 117 -7.41 -12.53 17.26
CA ARG A 117 -7.03 -13.90 16.90
C ARG A 117 -7.85 -14.50 15.74
N SER A 118 -8.45 -13.64 14.91
CA SER A 118 -9.27 -14.05 13.76
C SER A 118 -8.41 -14.34 12.54
N GLN A 119 -8.58 -15.53 11.93
CA GLN A 119 -7.87 -15.89 10.69
C GLN A 119 -8.20 -14.95 9.52
N SER A 120 -9.40 -14.37 9.50
CA SER A 120 -9.78 -13.43 8.43
C SER A 120 -8.85 -12.21 8.38
N MET A 121 -8.34 -11.74 9.53
CA MET A 121 -7.48 -10.55 9.59
C MET A 121 -6.09 -10.79 9.01
N ILE A 122 -5.52 -11.98 9.20
CA ILE A 122 -4.24 -12.33 8.56
C ILE A 122 -4.40 -12.51 7.05
N PHE A 123 -5.55 -13.01 6.58
CA PHE A 123 -5.84 -13.02 5.14
C PHE A 123 -5.98 -11.61 4.57
N CYS A 124 -6.64 -10.68 5.27
CA CYS A 124 -6.69 -9.27 4.87
C CYS A 124 -5.29 -8.64 4.78
N ALA A 125 -4.42 -8.90 5.76
CA ALA A 125 -3.03 -8.45 5.71
C ALA A 125 -2.27 -9.07 4.53
N GLY A 126 -2.48 -10.35 4.25
CA GLY A 126 -1.91 -11.05 3.09
C GLY A 126 -2.34 -10.46 1.75
N ILE A 127 -3.63 -10.17 1.57
CA ILE A 127 -4.16 -9.50 0.37
C ILE A 127 -3.50 -8.12 0.21
N GLY A 128 -3.38 -7.36 1.30
CA GLY A 128 -2.66 -6.09 1.31
C GLY A 128 -1.19 -6.26 0.87
N ALA A 129 -0.50 -7.29 1.36
CA ALA A 129 0.89 -7.57 0.99
C ALA A 129 1.05 -7.94 -0.49
N ILE A 130 0.12 -8.72 -1.05
CA ILE A 130 0.08 -9.03 -2.49
C ILE A 130 -0.18 -7.76 -3.31
N ALA A 131 -1.14 -6.93 -2.90
CA ALA A 131 -1.40 -5.64 -3.56
C ALA A 131 -0.17 -4.72 -3.51
N LEU A 132 0.56 -4.71 -2.39
CA LEU A 132 1.80 -3.94 -2.24
C LEU A 132 2.90 -4.49 -3.14
N PHE A 133 3.02 -5.81 -3.29
CA PHE A 133 3.94 -6.45 -4.22
C PHE A 133 3.73 -5.96 -5.65
N PHE A 134 2.47 -5.88 -6.10
CA PHE A 134 2.14 -5.27 -7.38
C PHE A 134 2.45 -3.78 -7.46
N CYS A 135 2.63 -3.08 -6.34
CA CYS A 135 3.02 -1.67 -6.29
C CYS A 135 4.54 -1.46 -6.26
N LYS A 136 5.36 -2.52 -6.32
CA LYS A 136 6.82 -2.42 -6.29
C LYS A 136 7.31 -1.42 -7.35
N PRO A 137 8.08 -0.38 -6.96
CA PRO A 137 8.62 0.60 -7.90
C PRO A 137 9.82 0.02 -8.65
N ALA A 138 9.84 0.20 -9.96
CA ALA A 138 10.95 -0.15 -10.85
C ALA A 138 11.05 0.91 -11.95
N THR A 139 12.27 1.21 -12.40
CA THR A 139 12.50 2.25 -13.42
C THR A 139 11.69 1.98 -14.69
N GLY A 140 11.74 0.76 -15.23
CA GLY A 140 10.94 0.37 -16.41
C GLY A 140 9.43 0.45 -16.18
N LYS A 141 8.96 0.20 -14.95
CA LYS A 141 7.55 0.36 -14.62
C LYS A 141 7.11 1.83 -14.61
N ILE A 142 7.94 2.73 -14.09
CA ILE A 142 7.67 4.17 -14.10
C ILE A 142 7.63 4.68 -15.55
N SER A 143 8.61 4.29 -16.36
CA SER A 143 8.68 4.67 -17.78
C SER A 143 7.48 4.16 -18.57
N SER A 144 7.11 2.89 -18.40
CA SER A 144 5.95 2.28 -19.05
C SER A 144 4.62 2.92 -18.62
N GLU A 145 4.41 3.14 -17.31
CA GLU A 145 3.18 3.74 -16.78
C GLU A 145 3.00 5.20 -17.21
N LEU A 146 4.10 5.95 -17.39
CA LEU A 146 4.07 7.34 -17.86
C LEU A 146 4.24 7.49 -19.38
N LYS A 147 4.38 6.38 -20.13
CA LYS A 147 4.71 6.36 -21.56
C LYS A 147 5.89 7.27 -21.91
N LEU A 148 6.97 7.12 -21.14
CA LEU A 148 8.23 7.86 -21.32
C LEU A 148 9.21 7.13 -22.25
N GLU A 149 8.93 5.87 -22.58
CA GLU A 149 9.60 5.20 -23.69
C GLU A 149 9.20 5.94 -24.96
N GLU A 150 10.20 6.45 -25.68
CA GLU A 150 10.00 6.93 -27.04
C GLU A 150 9.19 5.89 -27.78
N VAL A 151 8.19 6.36 -28.53
CA VAL A 151 7.72 5.63 -29.69
C VAL A 151 8.94 5.52 -30.61
N GLU A 152 9.81 4.54 -30.35
CA GLU A 152 10.83 4.11 -31.30
C GLU A 152 10.06 3.38 -32.41
N GLN A 153 9.58 4.20 -33.34
CA GLN A 153 9.09 3.93 -34.70
C GLN A 153 7.94 2.92 -34.89
#